data_AF-A0A0N4T2X5-F1
#
_entry.id   AF-A0A0N4T2X5-F1
#
_cell.length_a   1.000
_cell.length_b   1.000
_cell.length_c   1.000
_cell.angle_alpha   90.00
_cell.angle_beta   90.00
_cell.angle_gamma   90.00
#
_symmetry.space_group_name_H-M   'P 1'
#
loop_
_entity.id
_entity.type
_entity.pdbx_description
1 polymer ?
#
loop_
_entity_poly.entity_id
_entity_poly.type
_entity_poly.pdbx_seq_one_letter_code
_entity_poly.pdbx_strand_id
1 'polypeptide(L)'
;MTPATAEPLVRHSPETKWYDYGDLECTEQLTSDLNCFNSIEKQAEILLKRDCELQWQMQSKKNMTETAWLSTILTRGTAKDKVTAMQILTQRHPVHSISYVAALVNNVAKKNAREAFSVLGLLKDLFINELLPPGRKLIPFSARPVEKINLSSLDKDFNMKRKLILWKFESDLKTVYEKFVAAIERLAGENIEKLGILSCRYALELLIARAEQEQKLLSLLINKLGHPNKTLATRVCGYLLQLTRKQPLMRHIVAKEVERLIYRKNISCCTQLHAVSFLSQMNLHGCDPTLASTLLNIYIGLFRMLVFNKKMDDKILNVLLLATNRAFSYAKGDVDKLIKEVDTLYKILHQSSFSTALQTLKLLYQLLTTSEGISDRFYAALYRRIMDLQHGTNVDRQLFLLLYRALSSDTIECRVIAFVKRLLQVCISGFSCGNEKFFQIL
;
A
#
# COMPACT_ATOMS: atom_id res chain seq x y z
N MET A 1 12.37 -11.81 -59.56
CA MET A 1 11.75 -12.23 -58.29
C MET A 1 12.86 -12.50 -57.29
N THR A 2 13.31 -11.47 -56.59
CA THR A 2 14.24 -11.58 -55.45
C THR A 2 13.49 -12.17 -54.25
N PRO A 3 14.05 -13.14 -53.52
CA PRO A 3 13.38 -13.68 -52.35
C PRO A 3 13.22 -12.53 -51.35
N ALA A 4 11.98 -12.24 -50.95
CA ALA A 4 11.71 -11.28 -49.90
C ALA A 4 12.53 -11.70 -48.67
N THR A 5 13.56 -10.92 -48.35
CA THR A 5 14.35 -11.12 -47.15
C THR A 5 13.39 -11.12 -45.96
N ALA A 6 13.26 -12.25 -45.27
CA ALA A 6 12.35 -12.42 -44.15
C ALA A 6 12.83 -11.53 -42.99
N GLU A 7 12.31 -10.31 -42.94
CA GLU A 7 12.57 -9.36 -41.86
C GLU A 7 11.54 -9.55 -40.74
N PRO A 8 11.92 -9.30 -39.47
CA PRO A 8 10.99 -9.39 -38.34
C PRO A 8 9.82 -8.41 -38.50
N LEU A 9 8.63 -8.91 -38.17
CA LEU A 9 7.34 -8.23 -38.26
C LEU A 9 7.22 -7.11 -37.22
N VAL A 10 7.81 -7.30 -36.03
CA VAL A 10 7.88 -6.28 -34.98
C VAL A 10 9.29 -5.69 -34.91
N ARG A 11 9.41 -4.41 -35.26
CA ARG A 11 10.64 -3.62 -35.10
C ARG A 11 10.55 -2.73 -33.87
N HIS A 12 11.64 -2.66 -33.11
CA HIS A 12 11.78 -1.70 -32.01
C HIS A 12 12.70 -0.56 -32.43
N SER A 13 12.18 0.66 -32.35
CA SER A 13 12.97 1.88 -32.31
C SER A 13 13.16 2.30 -30.85
N PRO A 14 14.37 2.72 -30.44
CA PRO A 14 14.69 3.07 -29.06
C PRO A 14 13.86 4.26 -28.52
N GLU A 15 13.31 5.08 -29.41
CA GLU A 15 12.46 6.23 -29.08
C GLU A 15 10.99 5.86 -28.80
N THR A 16 10.57 4.65 -29.18
CA THR A 16 9.17 4.20 -29.09
C THR A 16 9.06 2.99 -28.18
N LYS A 17 8.10 2.97 -27.25
CA LYS A 17 7.88 1.81 -26.39
C LYS A 17 6.96 0.80 -27.09
N TRP A 18 7.06 -0.46 -26.69
CA TRP A 18 6.32 -1.54 -27.36
C TRP A 18 4.80 -1.38 -27.30
N TYR A 19 4.31 -0.72 -26.25
CA TYR A 19 2.89 -0.44 -26.07
C TYR A 19 2.38 0.71 -26.95
N ASP A 20 3.26 1.41 -27.67
CA ASP A 20 2.92 2.45 -28.67
C ASP A 20 2.89 1.89 -30.11
N TYR A 21 3.11 0.59 -30.29
CA TYR A 21 3.23 -0.04 -31.61
C TYR A 21 1.91 -0.29 -32.33
N GLY A 22 0.77 -0.13 -31.64
CA GLY A 22 -0.56 -0.40 -32.16
C GLY A 22 -1.59 0.52 -31.53
N ASP A 23 -2.82 0.46 -32.06
CA ASP A 23 -3.92 1.31 -31.60
C ASP A 23 -4.34 0.99 -30.15
N LEU A 24 -4.91 2.00 -29.47
CA LEU A 24 -5.48 1.84 -28.12
C LEU A 24 -6.68 0.88 -28.18
N GLU A 25 -6.45 -0.38 -27.83
CA GLU A 25 -7.49 -1.41 -27.86
C GLU A 25 -8.25 -1.55 -26.54
N CYS A 26 -9.57 -1.64 -26.65
CA CYS A 26 -10.50 -1.90 -25.54
C CYS A 26 -10.65 -3.40 -25.27
N THR A 27 -10.84 -3.74 -24.00
CA THR A 27 -11.24 -5.08 -23.54
C THR A 27 -12.67 -5.38 -24.02
N GLU A 28 -12.87 -6.49 -24.74
CA GLU A 28 -14.20 -7.00 -25.09
C GLU A 28 -14.50 -8.26 -24.23
N GLN A 29 -15.79 -8.61 -24.07
CA GLN A 29 -16.25 -9.69 -23.18
C GLN A 29 -15.65 -11.06 -23.57
N LEU A 30 -15.58 -11.97 -22.58
CA LEU A 30 -15.06 -13.33 -22.73
C LEU A 30 -15.78 -14.11 -23.85
N THR A 31 -15.01 -14.59 -24.82
CA THR A 31 -15.49 -15.36 -25.97
C THR A 31 -16.08 -16.71 -25.55
N SER A 32 -17.19 -17.12 -26.15
CA SER A 32 -17.91 -18.37 -25.86
C SER A 32 -17.27 -19.64 -26.45
N ASP A 33 -16.39 -19.51 -27.45
CA ASP A 33 -15.81 -20.65 -28.18
C ASP A 33 -14.33 -20.94 -27.83
N LEU A 34 -14.12 -21.79 -26.81
CA LEU A 34 -12.77 -22.18 -26.32
C LEU A 34 -11.86 -22.81 -27.39
N ASN A 35 -12.40 -23.51 -28.38
CA ASN A 35 -11.60 -24.25 -29.38
C ASN A 35 -10.99 -23.34 -30.46
N CYS A 36 -11.74 -22.33 -30.92
CA CYS A 36 -11.25 -21.32 -31.85
C CYS A 36 -10.16 -20.47 -31.19
N PHE A 37 -10.42 -20.07 -29.95
CA PHE A 37 -9.48 -19.34 -29.09
C PHE A 37 -8.12 -20.04 -28.94
N ASN A 38 -8.12 -21.32 -28.54
CA ASN A 38 -6.89 -22.10 -28.35
C ASN A 38 -6.09 -22.28 -29.66
N SER A 39 -6.78 -22.36 -30.79
CA SER A 39 -6.15 -22.49 -32.11
C SER A 39 -5.43 -21.20 -32.51
N ILE A 40 -6.07 -20.05 -32.27
CA ILE A 40 -5.50 -18.72 -32.57
C ILE A 40 -4.35 -18.39 -31.62
N GLU A 41 -4.45 -18.75 -30.34
CA GLU A 41 -3.34 -18.55 -29.39
C GLU A 41 -2.10 -19.37 -29.80
N LYS A 42 -2.28 -20.63 -30.20
CA LYS A 42 -1.18 -21.48 -30.71
C LYS A 42 -0.54 -20.89 -31.96
N GLN A 43 -1.36 -20.36 -32.89
CA GLN A 43 -0.83 -19.69 -34.08
C GLN A 43 -0.03 -18.43 -33.72
N ALA A 44 -0.53 -17.62 -32.79
CA ALA A 44 0.17 -16.43 -32.31
C ALA A 44 1.50 -16.79 -31.63
N GLU A 45 1.55 -17.88 -30.86
CA GLU A 45 2.78 -18.40 -30.24
C GLU A 45 3.81 -18.82 -31.30
N ILE A 46 3.39 -19.54 -32.33
CA ILE A 46 4.26 -19.94 -33.44
C ILE A 46 4.78 -18.70 -34.18
N LEU A 47 3.94 -17.69 -34.42
CA LEU A 47 4.33 -16.44 -35.06
C LEU A 47 5.36 -15.68 -34.21
N LEU A 48 5.14 -15.55 -32.90
CA LEU A 48 6.08 -14.90 -31.99
C LEU A 48 7.44 -15.62 -31.96
N LYS A 49 7.45 -16.96 -31.89
CA LYS A 49 8.69 -17.75 -31.91
C LYS A 49 9.48 -17.53 -33.21
N ARG A 50 8.80 -17.58 -34.36
CA ARG A 50 9.41 -17.29 -35.66
C ARG A 50 9.95 -15.87 -35.73
N ASP A 51 9.22 -14.89 -35.22
CA ASP A 51 9.64 -13.49 -35.22
C ASP A 51 10.90 -13.27 -34.36
N CYS A 52 10.97 -13.92 -33.19
CA CYS A 52 12.16 -13.92 -32.34
C CYS A 52 13.38 -14.54 -33.05
N GLU A 53 13.20 -15.66 -33.75
CA GLU A 53 14.27 -16.32 -34.52
C GLU A 53 14.78 -15.43 -35.66
N LEU A 54 13.87 -14.79 -36.40
CA LEU A 54 14.23 -13.85 -37.47
C LEU A 54 14.97 -12.62 -36.92
N GLN A 55 14.52 -12.08 -35.80
CA GLN A 55 15.20 -10.96 -35.12
C GLN A 55 16.62 -11.35 -34.69
N TRP A 56 16.81 -12.55 -34.14
CA TRP A 56 18.13 -13.05 -33.75
C TRP A 56 19.06 -13.22 -34.97
N GLN A 57 18.56 -13.83 -36.06
CA GLN A 57 19.32 -13.98 -37.30
C GLN A 57 19.70 -12.62 -37.92
N MET A 58 18.79 -11.64 -37.88
CA MET A 58 19.04 -10.30 -38.40
C MET A 58 20.09 -9.55 -37.57
N GLN A 59 20.04 -9.68 -36.24
CA GLN A 59 21.03 -9.10 -35.33
C GLN A 59 22.42 -9.67 -35.56
N SER A 60 22.53 -11.01 -35.70
CA SER A 60 23.79 -11.63 -36.06
C SER A 60 24.33 -11.01 -37.35
N LYS A 61 23.51 -10.88 -38.41
CA LYS A 61 23.94 -10.30 -39.69
C LYS A 61 24.36 -8.82 -39.62
N LYS A 62 23.67 -7.97 -38.86
CA LYS A 62 23.95 -6.52 -38.80
C LYS A 62 25.11 -6.15 -37.88
N ASN A 63 25.17 -6.72 -36.67
CA ASN A 63 26.15 -6.38 -35.65
C ASN A 63 26.87 -7.64 -35.12
N MET A 64 27.64 -8.31 -35.98
CA MET A 64 28.30 -9.59 -35.70
C MET A 64 29.15 -9.55 -34.41
N THR A 65 29.93 -8.49 -34.17
CA THR A 65 30.86 -8.42 -33.03
C THR A 65 30.13 -8.26 -31.69
N GLU A 66 29.19 -7.32 -31.59
CA GLU A 66 28.41 -7.10 -30.37
C GLU A 66 27.49 -8.29 -30.04
N THR A 67 26.85 -8.88 -31.06
CA THR A 67 25.94 -10.00 -30.85
C THR A 67 26.68 -11.29 -30.51
N ALA A 68 27.85 -11.53 -31.13
CA ALA A 68 28.75 -12.60 -30.74
C ALA A 68 29.25 -12.40 -29.29
N TRP A 69 29.58 -11.17 -28.90
CA TRP A 69 29.97 -10.85 -27.52
C TRP A 69 28.82 -11.12 -26.52
N LEU A 70 27.61 -10.63 -26.79
CA LEU A 70 26.43 -10.87 -25.96
C LEU A 70 26.08 -12.36 -25.84
N SER A 71 26.18 -13.11 -26.94
CA SER A 71 25.94 -14.57 -26.93
C SER A 71 27.01 -15.33 -26.15
N THR A 72 28.27 -14.88 -26.19
CA THR A 72 29.37 -15.46 -25.42
C THR A 72 29.17 -15.19 -23.92
N ILE A 73 28.70 -14.01 -23.54
CA ILE A 73 28.38 -13.68 -22.14
C ILE A 73 27.18 -14.49 -21.65
N LEU A 74 26.13 -14.62 -22.44
CA LEU A 74 24.96 -15.42 -22.08
C LEU A 74 25.29 -16.89 -21.82
N THR A 75 26.26 -17.44 -22.56
CA THR A 75 26.67 -18.85 -22.43
C THR A 75 27.74 -19.04 -21.36
N ARG A 76 28.86 -18.31 -21.47
CA ARG A 76 30.09 -18.52 -20.68
C ARG A 76 30.36 -17.44 -19.61
N GLY A 77 29.59 -16.35 -19.57
CA GLY A 77 29.80 -15.24 -18.64
C GLY A 77 29.45 -15.57 -17.18
N THR A 78 29.80 -14.68 -16.26
CA THR A 78 29.42 -14.82 -14.85
C THR A 78 27.92 -14.57 -14.65
N ALA A 79 27.36 -14.98 -13.51
CA ALA A 79 25.92 -14.76 -13.24
C ALA A 79 25.51 -13.29 -13.32
N LYS A 80 26.38 -12.36 -12.87
CA LYS A 80 26.13 -10.91 -12.97
C LYS A 80 26.17 -10.45 -14.42
N ASP A 81 27.16 -10.91 -15.20
CA ASP A 81 27.28 -10.53 -16.62
C ASP A 81 26.12 -11.09 -17.45
N LYS A 82 25.63 -12.29 -17.12
CA LYS A 82 24.43 -12.87 -17.74
C LYS A 82 23.21 -12.00 -17.46
N VAL A 83 23.05 -11.52 -16.23
CA VAL A 83 21.95 -10.63 -15.84
C VAL A 83 22.02 -9.28 -16.57
N THR A 84 23.20 -8.68 -16.68
CA THR A 84 23.38 -7.42 -17.42
C THR A 84 23.17 -7.59 -18.93
N ALA A 85 23.64 -8.70 -19.52
CA ALA A 85 23.37 -9.02 -20.92
C ALA A 85 21.86 -9.18 -21.18
N MET A 86 21.14 -9.90 -20.30
CA MET A 86 19.68 -10.04 -20.39
C MET A 86 18.95 -8.70 -20.26
N GLN A 87 19.42 -7.81 -19.38
CA GLN A 87 18.89 -6.45 -19.23
C GLN A 87 19.05 -5.64 -20.52
N ILE A 88 20.25 -5.63 -21.10
CA ILE A 88 20.55 -4.88 -22.34
C ILE A 88 19.70 -5.40 -23.50
N LEU A 89 19.57 -6.72 -23.65
CA LEU A 89 18.73 -7.32 -24.69
C LEU A 89 17.25 -6.95 -24.52
N THR A 90 16.78 -6.87 -23.28
CA THR A 90 15.40 -6.47 -22.98
C THR A 90 15.14 -5.00 -23.32
N GLN A 91 16.10 -4.12 -23.07
CA GLN A 91 16.01 -2.71 -23.44
C GLN A 91 16.07 -2.51 -24.96
N ARG A 92 16.89 -3.30 -25.68
CA ARG A 92 17.02 -3.20 -27.14
C ARG A 92 15.81 -3.79 -27.87
N HIS A 93 15.22 -4.87 -27.37
CA HIS A 93 14.15 -5.60 -28.06
C HIS A 93 13.16 -6.22 -27.06
N PRO A 94 12.27 -5.41 -26.45
CA PRO A 94 11.42 -5.87 -25.35
C PRO A 94 10.46 -7.01 -25.72
N VAL A 95 9.92 -6.99 -26.96
CA VAL A 95 8.98 -8.02 -27.46
C VAL A 95 9.67 -9.38 -27.63
N HIS A 96 10.90 -9.37 -28.11
CA HIS A 96 11.68 -10.56 -28.46
C HIS A 96 12.43 -11.16 -27.25
N SER A 97 12.55 -10.41 -26.17
CA SER A 97 13.36 -10.76 -24.99
C SER A 97 12.56 -11.38 -23.84
N ILE A 98 11.28 -11.71 -24.03
CA ILE A 98 10.39 -12.17 -22.95
C ILE A 98 10.92 -13.43 -22.22
N SER A 99 11.61 -14.32 -22.95
CA SER A 99 12.24 -15.52 -22.40
C SER A 99 13.36 -15.18 -21.40
N TYR A 100 14.13 -14.12 -21.65
CA TYR A 100 15.17 -13.64 -20.74
C TYR A 100 14.57 -13.04 -19.47
N VAL A 101 13.50 -12.24 -19.60
CA VAL A 101 12.77 -11.71 -18.44
C VAL A 101 12.19 -12.84 -17.60
N ALA A 102 11.59 -13.85 -18.23
CA ALA A 102 11.08 -15.04 -17.55
C ALA A 102 12.19 -15.80 -16.81
N ALA A 103 13.38 -15.94 -17.41
CA ALA A 103 14.54 -16.56 -16.75
C ALA A 103 15.01 -15.76 -15.53
N LEU A 104 15.07 -14.42 -15.61
CA LEU A 104 15.41 -13.55 -14.49
C LEU A 104 14.38 -13.66 -13.35
N VAL A 105 13.09 -13.66 -13.69
CA VAL A 105 12.00 -13.86 -12.71
C VAL A 105 12.12 -15.22 -12.03
N ASN A 106 12.44 -16.28 -12.79
CA ASN A 106 12.67 -17.62 -12.24
C ASN A 106 13.88 -17.64 -11.28
N ASN A 107 14.93 -16.85 -11.53
CA ASN A 107 16.06 -16.74 -10.60
C ASN A 107 15.65 -16.11 -9.27
N VAL A 108 14.78 -15.09 -9.28
CA VAL A 108 14.21 -14.49 -8.07
C VAL A 108 13.21 -15.42 -7.37
N ALA A 109 12.50 -16.25 -8.14
CA ALA A 109 11.56 -17.23 -7.59
C ALA A 109 12.26 -18.39 -6.87
N LYS A 110 13.52 -18.71 -7.21
CA LYS A 110 14.33 -19.73 -6.53
C LYS A 110 14.69 -19.32 -5.10
N LYS A 111 15.07 -20.30 -4.28
CA LYS A 111 15.44 -20.12 -2.86
C LYS A 111 16.80 -19.44 -2.62
N ASN A 112 17.48 -18.94 -3.66
CA ASN A 112 18.79 -18.30 -3.50
C ASN A 112 18.64 -16.81 -3.19
N ALA A 113 18.68 -16.46 -1.90
CA ALA A 113 18.50 -15.08 -1.43
C ALA A 113 19.53 -14.09 -2.00
N ARG A 114 20.78 -14.53 -2.25
CA ARG A 114 21.84 -13.63 -2.78
C ARG A 114 21.58 -13.23 -4.23
N GLU A 115 21.22 -14.20 -5.06
CA GLU A 115 20.85 -13.96 -6.45
C GLU A 115 19.59 -13.10 -6.53
N ALA A 116 18.56 -13.46 -5.74
CA ALA A 116 17.34 -12.67 -5.64
C ALA A 116 17.65 -11.21 -5.28
N PHE A 117 18.48 -10.97 -4.27
CA PHE A 117 18.87 -9.62 -3.84
C PHE A 117 19.49 -8.80 -4.98
N SER A 118 20.37 -9.40 -5.79
CA SER A 118 21.02 -8.70 -6.91
C SER A 118 20.08 -8.43 -8.10
N VAL A 119 19.14 -9.33 -8.38
CA VAL A 119 18.30 -9.26 -9.58
C VAL A 119 17.01 -8.47 -9.34
N LEU A 120 16.52 -8.42 -8.10
CA LEU A 120 15.22 -7.85 -7.76
C LEU A 120 15.09 -6.36 -8.15
N GLY A 121 16.11 -5.55 -7.85
CA GLY A 121 16.11 -4.13 -8.20
C GLY A 121 16.09 -3.89 -9.72
N LEU A 122 16.91 -4.66 -10.44
CA LEU A 122 16.98 -4.62 -11.90
C LEU A 122 15.66 -5.01 -12.55
N LEU A 123 15.00 -6.09 -12.08
CA LEU A 123 13.69 -6.48 -12.59
C LEU A 123 12.65 -5.39 -12.33
N LYS A 124 12.65 -4.78 -11.14
CA LYS A 124 11.78 -3.64 -10.85
C LYS A 124 11.99 -2.51 -11.85
N ASP A 125 13.24 -2.14 -12.15
CA ASP A 125 13.57 -1.09 -13.11
C ASP A 125 13.13 -1.45 -14.54
N LEU A 126 13.35 -2.69 -14.97
CA LEU A 126 12.89 -3.18 -16.27
C LEU A 126 11.36 -3.12 -16.40
N PHE A 127 10.64 -3.59 -15.37
CA PHE A 127 9.17 -3.55 -15.38
C PHE A 127 8.64 -2.12 -15.41
N ILE A 128 9.20 -1.21 -14.63
CA ILE A 128 8.73 0.18 -14.60
C ILE A 128 9.08 0.90 -15.91
N ASN A 129 10.33 0.84 -16.36
CA ASN A 129 10.82 1.73 -17.42
C ASN A 129 10.55 1.21 -18.84
N GLU A 130 10.56 -0.12 -19.03
CA GLU A 130 10.56 -0.73 -20.36
C GLU A 130 9.30 -1.55 -20.66
N LEU A 131 8.82 -2.33 -19.68
CA LEU A 131 7.82 -3.37 -19.97
C LEU A 131 6.39 -2.94 -19.64
N LEU A 132 6.11 -2.31 -18.51
CA LEU A 132 4.73 -2.01 -18.11
C LEU A 132 4.25 -0.67 -18.67
N PRO A 133 3.05 -0.62 -19.29
CA PRO A 133 2.45 0.62 -19.74
C PRO A 133 2.04 1.50 -18.53
N PRO A 134 2.20 2.83 -18.61
CA PRO A 134 1.97 3.72 -17.48
C PRO A 134 0.48 3.92 -17.13
N GLY A 135 -0.41 3.94 -18.12
CA GLY A 135 -1.82 4.34 -17.94
C GLY A 135 -2.84 3.21 -18.01
N ARG A 136 -2.44 1.96 -18.27
CA ARG A 136 -3.37 0.84 -18.47
C ARG A 136 -2.83 -0.47 -17.87
N LYS A 137 -3.73 -1.41 -17.64
CA LYS A 137 -3.40 -2.79 -17.24
C LYS A 137 -3.08 -3.63 -18.46
N LEU A 138 -2.30 -4.70 -18.26
CA LEU A 138 -2.01 -5.70 -19.27
C LEU A 138 -3.27 -6.52 -19.54
N ILE A 139 -3.59 -6.69 -20.81
CA ILE A 139 -4.79 -7.39 -21.25
C ILE A 139 -4.41 -8.85 -21.56
N PRO A 140 -5.02 -9.84 -20.87
CA PRO A 140 -4.78 -11.24 -21.17
C PRO A 140 -5.33 -11.59 -22.56
N PHE A 141 -4.77 -12.61 -23.20
CA PHE A 141 -5.24 -13.05 -24.52
C PHE A 141 -6.74 -13.38 -24.54
N SER A 142 -7.27 -13.94 -23.43
CA SER A 142 -8.68 -14.28 -23.22
C SER A 142 -9.66 -13.11 -23.23
N ALA A 143 -9.18 -11.88 -23.03
CA ALA A 143 -10.00 -10.69 -22.99
C ALA A 143 -9.88 -9.85 -24.28
N ARG A 144 -9.28 -10.42 -25.32
CA ARG A 144 -9.14 -9.81 -26.66
C ARG A 144 -10.29 -10.25 -27.57
N PRO A 145 -10.68 -9.42 -28.54
CA PRO A 145 -11.71 -9.77 -29.52
C PRO A 145 -11.15 -10.73 -30.58
N VAL A 146 -11.07 -12.00 -30.22
CA VAL A 146 -10.55 -13.07 -31.09
C VAL A 146 -11.57 -13.47 -32.18
N GLU A 147 -12.86 -13.21 -31.96
CA GLU A 147 -13.96 -13.58 -32.87
C GLU A 147 -14.01 -12.74 -34.15
N LYS A 148 -13.46 -11.52 -34.15
CA LYS A 148 -13.39 -10.65 -35.34
C LYS A 148 -12.27 -11.07 -36.31
N ILE A 149 -11.56 -12.16 -36.02
CA ILE A 149 -10.38 -12.60 -36.77
C ILE A 149 -10.77 -13.69 -37.76
N ASN A 150 -10.80 -13.33 -39.05
CA ASN A 150 -10.93 -14.32 -40.12
C ASN A 150 -9.60 -15.06 -40.30
N LEU A 151 -9.54 -16.32 -39.83
CA LEU A 151 -8.36 -17.20 -39.97
C LEU A 151 -7.89 -17.36 -41.42
N SER A 152 -8.81 -17.21 -42.38
CA SER A 152 -8.57 -17.33 -43.82
C SER A 152 -7.82 -16.15 -44.45
N SER A 153 -7.83 -14.96 -43.85
CA SER A 153 -7.06 -13.79 -44.34
C SER A 153 -5.70 -13.63 -43.63
N LEU A 154 -5.47 -14.41 -42.57
CA LEU A 154 -4.30 -14.27 -41.70
C LEU A 154 -2.99 -14.41 -42.45
N ASP A 155 -2.92 -15.21 -43.50
CA ASP A 155 -1.67 -15.44 -44.22
C ASP A 155 -1.20 -14.25 -45.07
N LYS A 156 -2.13 -13.36 -45.46
CA LYS A 156 -1.88 -12.21 -46.32
C LYS A 156 -1.72 -10.89 -45.54
N ASP A 157 -2.34 -10.77 -44.37
CA ASP A 157 -2.40 -9.52 -43.61
C ASP A 157 -1.22 -9.35 -42.65
N PHE A 158 -0.16 -8.65 -43.09
CA PHE A 158 1.03 -8.35 -42.29
C PHE A 158 0.69 -7.66 -40.94
N ASN A 159 -0.19 -6.67 -40.97
CA ASN A 159 -0.62 -5.93 -39.76
C ASN A 159 -1.33 -6.85 -38.76
N MET A 160 -2.04 -7.86 -39.26
CA MET A 160 -2.74 -8.82 -38.42
C MET A 160 -1.77 -9.80 -37.75
N LYS A 161 -0.79 -10.31 -38.50
CA LYS A 161 0.30 -11.13 -37.93
C LYS A 161 1.06 -10.36 -36.84
N ARG A 162 1.39 -9.08 -37.09
CA ARG A 162 2.04 -8.19 -36.12
C ARG A 162 1.19 -8.00 -34.86
N LYS A 163 -0.12 -7.76 -35.02
CA LYS A 163 -1.06 -7.58 -33.91
C LYS A 163 -1.20 -8.83 -33.04
N LEU A 164 -1.29 -10.02 -33.64
CA LEU A 164 -1.30 -11.30 -32.90
C LEU A 164 -0.02 -11.51 -32.08
N ILE A 165 1.14 -11.16 -32.64
CA ILE A 165 2.43 -11.23 -31.93
C ILE A 165 2.41 -10.33 -30.68
N LEU A 166 1.94 -9.08 -30.82
CA LEU A 166 1.85 -8.14 -29.70
C LEU A 166 0.86 -8.60 -28.64
N TRP A 167 -0.29 -9.17 -29.03
CA TRP A 167 -1.25 -9.74 -28.09
C TRP A 167 -0.68 -10.91 -27.32
N LYS A 168 0.03 -11.83 -28.01
CA LYS A 168 0.66 -12.97 -27.35
C LYS A 168 1.76 -12.51 -26.40
N PHE A 169 2.61 -11.58 -26.83
CA PHE A 169 3.63 -10.98 -25.98
C PHE A 169 3.04 -10.32 -24.73
N GLU A 170 1.98 -9.51 -24.88
CA GLU A 170 1.34 -8.84 -23.75
C GLU A 170 0.74 -9.83 -22.74
N SER A 171 0.13 -10.91 -23.25
CA SER A 171 -0.39 -11.99 -22.41
C SER A 171 0.74 -12.72 -21.66
N ASP A 172 1.82 -13.08 -22.36
CA ASP A 172 2.97 -13.75 -21.74
C ASP A 172 3.66 -12.85 -20.72
N LEU A 173 3.80 -11.56 -21.01
CA LEU A 173 4.31 -10.54 -20.08
C LEU A 173 3.46 -10.46 -18.81
N LYS A 174 2.13 -10.52 -18.94
CA LYS A 174 1.22 -10.56 -17.80
C LYS A 174 1.50 -11.77 -16.90
N THR A 175 1.64 -12.96 -17.47
CA THR A 175 1.95 -14.18 -16.70
C THR A 175 3.32 -14.11 -16.02
N VAL A 176 4.32 -13.54 -16.69
CA VAL A 176 5.67 -13.35 -16.14
C VAL A 176 5.63 -12.34 -14.98
N TYR A 177 4.87 -11.26 -15.10
CA TYR A 177 4.70 -10.29 -14.04
C TYR A 177 3.94 -10.87 -12.82
N GLU A 178 2.91 -11.69 -13.04
CA GLU A 178 2.23 -12.45 -11.96
C GLU A 178 3.19 -13.35 -11.18
N LYS A 179 4.08 -14.07 -11.87
CA LYS A 179 5.14 -14.86 -11.23
C LYS A 179 6.11 -13.99 -10.46
N PHE A 180 6.46 -12.81 -10.99
CA PHE A 180 7.35 -11.87 -10.31
C PHE A 180 6.74 -11.31 -9.02
N VAL A 181 5.48 -10.86 -9.06
CA VAL A 181 4.78 -10.37 -7.86
C VAL A 181 4.64 -11.47 -6.81
N ALA A 182 4.34 -12.71 -7.22
CA ALA A 182 4.33 -13.86 -6.31
C ALA A 182 5.72 -14.14 -5.69
N ALA A 183 6.79 -13.96 -6.46
CA ALA A 183 8.15 -14.08 -5.93
C ALA A 183 8.46 -12.97 -4.91
N ILE A 184 8.06 -11.72 -5.16
CA ILE A 184 8.18 -10.61 -4.19
C ILE A 184 7.44 -10.94 -2.90
N GLU A 185 6.21 -11.47 -2.98
CA GLU A 185 5.40 -11.84 -1.83
C GLU A 185 6.10 -12.87 -0.94
N ARG A 186 6.67 -13.89 -1.57
CA ARG A 186 7.45 -14.93 -0.92
C ARG A 186 8.68 -14.35 -0.24
N LEU A 187 9.47 -13.54 -0.94
CA LEU A 187 10.69 -12.91 -0.40
C LEU A 187 10.40 -11.94 0.75
N ALA A 188 9.27 -11.22 0.68
CA ALA A 188 8.79 -10.38 1.77
C ALA A 188 8.34 -11.17 3.00
N GLY A 189 8.17 -12.49 2.91
CA GLY A 189 7.86 -13.39 4.02
C GLY A 189 9.06 -14.15 4.60
N GLU A 190 10.24 -14.05 3.98
CA GLU A 190 11.43 -14.71 4.49
C GLU A 190 12.00 -14.01 5.74
N ASN A 191 12.71 -14.76 6.58
CA ASN A 191 13.31 -14.25 7.82
C ASN A 191 14.49 -13.28 7.59
N ILE A 192 14.86 -12.99 6.34
CA ILE A 192 15.95 -12.08 5.99
C ILE A 192 15.42 -10.64 5.95
N GLU A 193 15.59 -9.91 7.06
CA GLU A 193 15.03 -8.56 7.23
C GLU A 193 15.36 -7.62 6.05
N LYS A 194 16.62 -7.54 5.63
CA LYS A 194 17.03 -6.65 4.53
C LYS A 194 16.31 -6.95 3.23
N LEU A 195 16.14 -8.24 2.92
CA LEU A 195 15.47 -8.69 1.70
C LEU A 195 13.96 -8.44 1.78
N GLY A 196 13.36 -8.65 2.95
CA GLY A 196 11.96 -8.32 3.20
C GLY A 196 11.65 -6.84 3.06
N ILE A 197 12.51 -5.97 3.62
CA ILE A 197 12.39 -4.51 3.50
C ILE A 197 12.49 -4.07 2.04
N LEU A 198 13.49 -4.58 1.30
CA LEU A 198 13.66 -4.25 -0.13
C LEU A 198 12.48 -4.76 -0.97
N SER A 199 12.00 -5.98 -0.71
CA SER A 199 10.86 -6.56 -1.42
C SER A 199 9.60 -5.70 -1.21
N CYS A 200 9.33 -5.25 0.01
CA CYS A 200 8.21 -4.35 0.30
C CYS A 200 8.42 -2.96 -0.33
N ARG A 201 9.64 -2.43 -0.31
CA ARG A 201 9.96 -1.15 -0.96
C ARG A 201 9.70 -1.22 -2.47
N TYR A 202 10.17 -2.27 -3.15
CA TYR A 202 9.95 -2.42 -4.58
C TYR A 202 8.50 -2.71 -4.93
N ALA A 203 7.76 -3.44 -4.08
CA ALA A 203 6.31 -3.59 -4.22
C ALA A 203 5.59 -2.23 -4.17
N LEU A 204 6.01 -1.32 -3.27
CA LEU A 204 5.50 0.05 -3.21
C LEU A 204 5.84 0.83 -4.48
N GLU A 205 7.10 0.81 -4.92
CA GLU A 205 7.54 1.54 -6.12
C GLU A 205 6.77 1.08 -7.37
N LEU A 206 6.54 -0.22 -7.51
CA LEU A 206 5.73 -0.80 -8.58
C LEU A 206 4.27 -0.32 -8.51
N LEU A 207 3.67 -0.37 -7.31
CA LEU A 207 2.28 0.05 -7.08
C LEU A 207 2.06 1.55 -7.38
N ILE A 208 3.03 2.39 -7.06
CA ILE A 208 2.96 3.83 -7.35
C ILE A 208 3.14 4.09 -8.85
N ALA A 209 4.05 3.36 -9.49
CA ALA A 209 4.43 3.65 -10.86
C ALA A 209 3.46 3.09 -11.90
N ARG A 210 2.84 1.93 -11.66
CA ARG A 210 2.10 1.17 -12.68
C ARG A 210 0.83 0.55 -12.10
N ALA A 211 -0.22 0.48 -12.93
CA ALA A 211 -1.55 0.01 -12.53
C ALA A 211 -1.71 -1.53 -12.51
N GLU A 212 -0.68 -2.30 -12.91
CA GLU A 212 -0.78 -3.75 -13.00
C GLU A 212 -0.69 -4.42 -11.61
N GLN A 213 -1.61 -5.34 -11.31
CA GLN A 213 -1.71 -6.07 -10.02
C GLN A 213 -1.76 -5.20 -8.75
N GLU A 214 -2.32 -4.00 -8.83
CA GLU A 214 -2.48 -3.08 -7.69
C GLU A 214 -3.06 -3.75 -6.43
N GLN A 215 -4.14 -4.54 -6.60
CA GLN A 215 -4.81 -5.21 -5.50
C GLN A 215 -3.89 -6.21 -4.80
N LYS A 216 -3.13 -7.00 -5.57
CA LYS A 216 -2.23 -8.01 -5.01
C LYS A 216 -1.05 -7.35 -4.30
N LEU A 217 -0.43 -6.35 -4.92
CA LEU A 217 0.65 -5.56 -4.32
C LEU A 217 0.21 -4.84 -3.05
N LEU A 218 -0.98 -4.25 -3.04
CA LEU A 218 -1.53 -3.59 -1.87
C LEU A 218 -1.81 -4.59 -0.74
N SER A 219 -2.46 -5.71 -1.06
CA SER A 219 -2.75 -6.76 -0.08
C SER A 219 -1.47 -7.34 0.53
N LEU A 220 -0.41 -7.54 -0.27
CA LEU A 220 0.93 -7.90 0.16
C LEU A 220 1.46 -6.92 1.20
N LEU A 221 1.48 -5.61 0.90
CA LEU A 221 2.00 -4.60 1.82
C LEU A 221 1.19 -4.57 3.13
N ILE A 222 -0.14 -4.57 3.04
CA ILE A 222 -1.01 -4.51 4.22
C ILE A 222 -0.83 -5.74 5.10
N ASN A 223 -0.73 -6.95 4.52
CA ASN A 223 -0.46 -8.17 5.29
C ASN A 223 0.87 -8.10 6.05
N LYS A 224 1.88 -7.38 5.54
CA LYS A 224 3.18 -7.20 6.22
C LYS A 224 3.15 -6.23 7.40
N LEU A 225 2.05 -5.51 7.65
CA LEU A 225 1.84 -4.80 8.93
C LEU A 225 1.79 -5.78 10.12
N GLY A 226 1.42 -7.03 9.87
CA GLY A 226 1.39 -8.11 10.85
C GLY A 226 2.67 -8.93 10.95
N HIS A 227 3.77 -8.52 10.30
CA HIS A 227 5.02 -9.28 10.34
C HIS A 227 5.62 -9.31 11.77
N PRO A 228 6.21 -10.44 12.23
CA PRO A 228 6.81 -10.53 13.56
C PRO A 228 7.95 -9.54 13.78
N ASN A 229 8.70 -9.22 12.71
CA ASN A 229 9.72 -8.18 12.77
C ASN A 229 9.10 -6.76 12.77
N LYS A 230 9.24 -6.07 13.90
CA LYS A 230 8.71 -4.72 14.14
C LYS A 230 9.34 -3.66 13.25
N THR A 231 10.63 -3.79 12.88
CA THR A 231 11.30 -2.82 12.00
C THR A 231 10.66 -2.81 10.62
N LEU A 232 10.42 -4.00 10.07
CA LEU A 232 9.73 -4.18 8.79
C LEU A 232 8.31 -3.62 8.84
N ALA A 233 7.52 -3.99 9.85
CA ALA A 233 6.15 -3.49 10.00
C ALA A 233 6.11 -1.94 10.06
N THR A 234 7.03 -1.33 10.81
CA THR A 234 7.14 0.13 10.92
C THR A 234 7.53 0.78 9.58
N ARG A 235 8.46 0.17 8.83
CA ARG A 235 8.83 0.64 7.48
C ARG A 235 7.65 0.55 6.51
N VAL A 236 6.89 -0.54 6.57
CA VAL A 236 5.69 -0.75 5.76
C VAL A 236 4.62 0.30 6.07
N CYS A 237 4.41 0.68 7.34
CA CYS A 237 3.56 1.83 7.68
C CYS A 237 4.00 3.10 6.94
N GLY A 238 5.30 3.40 6.95
CA GLY A 238 5.87 4.55 6.22
C GLY A 238 5.64 4.47 4.71
N TYR A 239 5.79 3.28 4.13
CA TYR A 239 5.52 3.03 2.70
C TYR A 239 4.06 3.26 2.34
N LEU A 240 3.11 2.77 3.13
CA LEU A 240 1.68 3.01 2.91
C LEU A 240 1.31 4.49 3.08
N LEU A 241 1.95 5.22 4.01
CA LEU A 241 1.77 6.66 4.13
C LEU A 241 2.32 7.41 2.90
N GLN A 242 3.43 6.96 2.33
CA GLN A 242 3.94 7.50 1.08
C GLN A 242 2.97 7.23 -0.08
N LEU A 243 2.38 6.03 -0.17
CA LEU A 243 1.36 5.68 -1.16
C LEU A 243 0.16 6.64 -1.09
N THR A 244 -0.42 6.82 0.11
CA THR A 244 -1.59 7.67 0.32
C THR A 244 -1.34 9.17 0.06
N ARG A 245 -0.07 9.61 0.15
CA ARG A 245 0.36 10.96 -0.24
C ARG A 245 0.50 11.10 -1.75
N LYS A 246 1.08 10.12 -2.43
CA LYS A 246 1.31 10.14 -3.88
C LYS A 246 0.04 9.89 -4.69
N GLN A 247 -0.86 9.04 -4.20
CA GLN A 247 -2.12 8.69 -4.86
C GLN A 247 -3.31 8.92 -3.91
N PRO A 248 -3.88 10.14 -3.87
CA PRO A 248 -5.02 10.45 -2.99
C PRO A 248 -6.26 9.61 -3.26
N LEU A 249 -6.53 9.26 -4.52
CA LEU A 249 -7.68 8.45 -4.93
C LEU A 249 -7.68 7.04 -4.31
N MET A 250 -6.50 6.50 -4.00
CA MET A 250 -6.38 5.16 -3.40
C MET A 250 -6.65 5.14 -1.89
N ARG A 251 -6.74 6.29 -1.21
CA ARG A 251 -6.89 6.36 0.26
C ARG A 251 -8.06 5.53 0.77
N HIS A 252 -9.21 5.60 0.10
CA HIS A 252 -10.38 4.83 0.49
C HIS A 252 -10.15 3.31 0.35
N ILE A 253 -9.52 2.89 -0.75
CA ILE A 253 -9.24 1.46 -1.01
C ILE A 253 -8.29 0.91 0.05
N VAL A 254 -7.21 1.66 0.35
CA VAL A 254 -6.25 1.30 1.39
C VAL A 254 -6.93 1.20 2.77
N ALA A 255 -7.79 2.17 3.12
CA ALA A 255 -8.52 2.14 4.40
C ALA A 255 -9.43 0.90 4.54
N LYS A 256 -10.18 0.55 3.48
CA LYS A 256 -11.03 -0.65 3.44
C LYS A 256 -10.23 -1.95 3.52
N GLU A 257 -9.06 -2.01 2.89
CA GLU A 257 -8.23 -3.21 2.94
C GLU A 257 -7.57 -3.38 4.32
N VAL A 258 -7.17 -2.28 4.97
CA VAL A 258 -6.68 -2.31 6.36
C VAL A 258 -7.81 -2.65 7.34
N GLU A 259 -9.05 -2.19 7.10
CA GLU A 259 -10.22 -2.60 7.87
C GLU A 259 -10.42 -4.13 7.84
N ARG A 260 -10.35 -4.73 6.64
CA ARG A 260 -10.40 -6.21 6.49
C ARG A 260 -9.30 -6.91 7.26
N LEU A 261 -8.10 -6.33 7.29
CA LEU A 261 -7.02 -6.83 8.13
C LEU A 261 -7.45 -6.74 9.60
N ILE A 262 -7.78 -5.57 10.14
CA ILE A 262 -8.08 -5.37 11.57
C ILE A 262 -9.13 -6.34 12.13
N TYR A 263 -10.19 -6.63 11.38
CA TYR A 263 -11.31 -7.49 11.82
C TYR A 263 -11.16 -8.98 11.49
N ARG A 264 -10.03 -9.41 10.91
CA ARG A 264 -9.80 -10.83 10.64
C ARG A 264 -9.73 -11.61 11.97
N LYS A 265 -10.26 -12.84 11.95
CA LYS A 265 -10.18 -13.75 13.09
C LYS A 265 -8.70 -14.04 13.44
N ASN A 266 -8.40 -14.12 14.74
CA ASN A 266 -7.09 -14.51 15.29
C ASN A 266 -5.90 -13.58 14.95
N ILE A 267 -6.14 -12.28 14.87
CA ILE A 267 -5.04 -11.32 14.71
C ILE A 267 -4.40 -10.94 16.04
N SER A 268 -3.10 -10.70 16.00
CA SER A 268 -2.32 -10.24 17.15
C SER A 268 -2.61 -8.77 17.50
N CYS A 269 -2.56 -8.45 18.80
CA CYS A 269 -2.67 -7.08 19.32
C CYS A 269 -1.66 -6.14 18.63
N CYS A 270 -0.42 -6.58 18.47
CA CYS A 270 0.64 -5.83 17.79
C CYS A 270 0.28 -5.47 16.33
N THR A 271 -0.33 -6.40 15.58
CA THR A 271 -0.78 -6.14 14.21
C THR A 271 -1.88 -5.08 14.18
N GLN A 272 -2.85 -5.17 15.10
CA GLN A 272 -3.89 -4.16 15.24
C GLN A 272 -3.29 -2.79 15.60
N LEU A 273 -2.30 -2.74 16.50
CA LEU A 273 -1.59 -1.52 16.85
C LEU A 273 -0.94 -0.86 15.63
N HIS A 274 -0.21 -1.62 14.81
CA HIS A 274 0.42 -1.08 13.60
C HIS A 274 -0.61 -0.59 12.58
N ALA A 275 -1.67 -1.37 12.36
CA ALA A 275 -2.76 -1.01 11.45
C ALA A 275 -3.47 0.28 11.88
N VAL A 276 -3.85 0.40 13.15
CA VAL A 276 -4.49 1.61 13.71
C VAL A 276 -3.51 2.79 13.70
N SER A 277 -2.24 2.57 14.02
CA SER A 277 -1.20 3.61 13.96
C SER A 277 -0.99 4.13 12.54
N PHE A 278 -1.10 3.26 11.52
CA PHE A 278 -1.09 3.67 10.13
C PHE A 278 -2.32 4.52 9.79
N LEU A 279 -3.52 4.03 10.10
CA LEU A 279 -4.77 4.75 9.81
C LEU A 279 -4.80 6.12 10.50
N SER A 280 -4.35 6.22 11.74
CA SER A 280 -4.35 7.48 12.51
C SER A 280 -3.40 8.53 11.94
N GLN A 281 -2.34 8.11 11.24
CA GLN A 281 -1.35 8.98 10.59
C GLN A 281 -1.77 9.42 9.18
N MET A 282 -2.81 8.83 8.59
CA MET A 282 -3.31 9.25 7.29
C MET A 282 -3.66 10.75 7.31
N ASN A 283 -3.35 11.45 6.22
CA ASN A 283 -3.70 12.86 6.13
C ASN A 283 -5.21 13.01 5.88
N LEU A 284 -5.89 13.76 6.75
CA LEU A 284 -7.32 14.07 6.65
C LEU A 284 -7.57 15.49 6.13
N HIS A 285 -6.53 16.33 6.02
CA HIS A 285 -6.66 17.67 5.47
C HIS A 285 -6.99 17.60 3.97
N GLY A 286 -8.08 18.25 3.57
CA GLY A 286 -8.58 18.23 2.20
C GLY A 286 -9.10 16.87 1.74
N CYS A 287 -9.41 15.95 2.65
CA CYS A 287 -10.04 14.68 2.34
C CYS A 287 -11.56 14.80 2.25
N ASP A 288 -12.15 13.91 1.45
CA ASP A 288 -13.59 13.75 1.39
C ASP A 288 -14.16 13.42 2.79
N PRO A 289 -15.29 14.03 3.18
CA PRO A 289 -15.92 13.76 4.47
C PRO A 289 -16.31 12.27 4.61
N THR A 290 -16.52 11.59 3.49
CA THR A 290 -16.79 10.15 3.42
C THR A 290 -15.65 9.31 3.99
N LEU A 291 -14.38 9.67 3.70
CA LEU A 291 -13.22 8.96 4.23
C LEU A 291 -13.14 9.11 5.75
N ALA A 292 -13.35 10.32 6.27
CA ALA A 292 -13.37 10.58 7.71
C ALA A 292 -14.45 9.75 8.41
N SER A 293 -15.65 9.69 7.85
CA SER A 293 -16.73 8.81 8.32
C SER A 293 -16.35 7.33 8.28
N THR A 294 -15.75 6.84 7.20
CA THR A 294 -15.31 5.42 7.15
C THR A 294 -14.27 5.10 8.21
N LEU A 295 -13.27 5.96 8.41
CA LEU A 295 -12.25 5.78 9.45
C LEU A 295 -12.86 5.82 10.84
N LEU A 296 -13.78 6.75 11.10
CA LEU A 296 -14.47 6.84 12.38
C LEU A 296 -15.29 5.57 12.66
N ASN A 297 -16.00 5.03 11.67
CA ASN A 297 -16.74 3.78 11.81
C ASN A 297 -15.80 2.59 12.12
N ILE A 298 -14.64 2.51 11.47
CA ILE A 298 -13.61 1.51 11.78
C ILE A 298 -13.11 1.67 13.22
N TYR A 299 -12.85 2.89 13.67
CA TYR A 299 -12.35 3.11 15.04
C TYR A 299 -13.38 2.74 16.10
N ILE A 300 -14.65 3.14 15.92
CA ILE A 300 -15.74 2.78 16.84
C ILE A 300 -15.99 1.28 16.84
N GLY A 301 -15.99 0.64 15.67
CA GLY A 301 -16.16 -0.82 15.58
C GLY A 301 -15.02 -1.57 16.27
N LEU A 302 -13.77 -1.11 16.11
CA LEU A 302 -12.61 -1.71 16.77
C LEU A 302 -12.68 -1.50 18.29
N PHE A 303 -13.08 -0.32 18.73
CA PHE A 303 -13.30 0.00 20.13
C PHE A 303 -14.29 -0.98 20.78
N ARG A 304 -15.47 -1.18 20.16
CA ARG A 304 -16.47 -2.16 20.61
C ARG A 304 -15.90 -3.57 20.73
N MET A 305 -15.14 -4.00 19.72
CA MET A 305 -14.50 -5.31 19.72
C MET A 305 -13.47 -5.48 20.83
N LEU A 306 -12.65 -4.45 21.13
CA LEU A 306 -11.65 -4.51 22.19
C LEU A 306 -12.30 -4.53 23.58
N VAL A 307 -13.36 -3.73 23.78
CA VAL A 307 -14.15 -3.71 25.03
C VAL A 307 -14.85 -5.05 25.26
N PHE A 308 -15.49 -5.62 24.22
CA PHE A 308 -16.17 -6.92 24.32
C PHE A 308 -15.20 -8.06 24.66
N ASN A 309 -14.02 -8.08 24.03
CA ASN A 309 -13.03 -9.12 24.24
C ASN A 309 -12.23 -8.96 25.55
N LYS A 310 -12.42 -7.87 26.31
CA LYS A 310 -11.61 -7.50 27.49
C LYS A 310 -10.10 -7.45 27.23
N LYS A 311 -9.68 -7.32 25.96
CA LYS A 311 -8.27 -7.21 25.54
C LYS A 311 -7.88 -5.75 25.41
N MET A 312 -7.81 -5.07 26.55
CA MET A 312 -7.53 -3.64 26.64
C MET A 312 -6.02 -3.39 26.71
N ASP A 313 -5.33 -3.44 25.57
CA ASP A 313 -3.96 -2.94 25.51
C ASP A 313 -3.99 -1.41 25.49
N ASP A 314 -3.52 -0.79 26.57
CA ASP A 314 -3.47 0.66 26.78
C ASP A 314 -2.84 1.41 25.59
N LYS A 315 -1.87 0.80 24.91
CA LYS A 315 -1.22 1.44 23.76
C LYS A 315 -2.16 1.56 22.56
N ILE A 316 -2.89 0.49 22.25
CA ILE A 316 -3.85 0.50 21.14
C ILE A 316 -4.97 1.47 21.46
N LEU A 317 -5.47 1.42 22.69
CA LEU A 317 -6.56 2.26 23.14
C LEU A 317 -6.20 3.75 23.07
N ASN A 318 -4.99 4.12 23.48
CA ASN A 318 -4.51 5.50 23.36
C ASN A 318 -4.44 5.97 21.90
N VAL A 319 -3.83 5.17 21.01
CA VAL A 319 -3.76 5.51 19.58
C VAL A 319 -5.14 5.58 18.94
N LEU A 320 -6.04 4.66 19.32
CA LEU A 320 -7.41 4.61 18.83
C LEU A 320 -8.20 5.85 19.24
N LEU A 321 -8.16 6.25 20.52
CA LEU A 321 -8.84 7.45 21.01
C LEU A 321 -8.27 8.73 20.38
N LEU A 322 -6.96 8.81 20.22
CA LEU A 322 -6.32 9.91 19.49
C LEU A 322 -6.84 9.98 18.04
N ALA A 323 -6.94 8.84 17.36
CA ALA A 323 -7.44 8.75 15.99
C ALA A 323 -8.92 9.13 15.90
N THR A 324 -9.74 8.67 16.84
CA THR A 324 -11.17 9.02 16.94
C THR A 324 -11.36 10.51 17.15
N ASN A 325 -10.64 11.13 18.10
CA ASN A 325 -10.67 12.58 18.33
C ASN A 325 -10.36 13.36 17.05
N ARG A 326 -9.33 12.93 16.32
CA ARG A 326 -8.93 13.56 15.07
C ARG A 326 -9.97 13.35 13.96
N ALA A 327 -10.52 12.15 13.80
CA ALA A 327 -11.50 11.86 12.74
C ALA A 327 -12.85 12.52 13.01
N PHE A 328 -13.24 12.64 14.28
CA PHE A 328 -14.51 13.22 14.70
C PHE A 328 -14.66 14.69 14.28
N SER A 329 -13.60 15.49 14.31
CA SER A 329 -13.67 16.89 13.84
C SER A 329 -14.00 17.03 12.35
N TYR A 330 -13.80 15.98 11.55
CA TYR A 330 -14.10 15.96 10.12
C TYR A 330 -15.39 15.20 9.78
N ALA A 331 -15.83 14.26 10.63
CA ALA A 331 -17.00 13.43 10.41
C ALA A 331 -18.27 14.07 11.00
N LYS A 332 -18.86 15.03 10.28
CA LYS A 332 -20.02 15.83 10.74
C LYS A 332 -21.33 15.04 10.96
N GLY A 333 -21.42 13.75 10.58
CA GLY A 333 -22.68 12.99 10.56
C GLY A 333 -22.72 11.70 11.39
N ASP A 334 -21.65 11.31 12.09
CA ASP A 334 -21.58 10.01 12.82
C ASP A 334 -21.69 10.18 14.36
N VAL A 335 -22.14 11.34 14.84
CA VAL A 335 -22.20 11.70 16.27
C VAL A 335 -23.08 10.72 17.06
N ASP A 336 -24.24 10.34 16.52
CA ASP A 336 -25.22 9.46 17.17
C ASP A 336 -24.67 8.09 17.53
N LYS A 337 -23.77 7.55 16.71
CA LYS A 337 -23.14 6.24 16.98
C LYS A 337 -22.20 6.31 18.17
N LEU A 338 -21.52 7.45 18.35
CA LEU A 338 -20.57 7.67 19.43
C LEU A 338 -21.29 8.04 20.73
N ILE A 339 -22.44 8.71 20.67
CA ILE A 339 -23.29 9.00 21.84
C ILE A 339 -23.66 7.70 22.56
N LYS A 340 -23.97 6.64 21.82
CA LYS A 340 -24.27 5.31 22.40
C LYS A 340 -23.11 4.69 23.17
N GLU A 341 -21.88 5.17 22.96
CA GLU A 341 -20.66 4.70 23.63
C GLU A 341 -20.19 5.61 24.77
N VAL A 342 -20.95 6.64 25.16
CA VAL A 342 -20.52 7.58 26.22
C VAL A 342 -20.27 6.85 27.55
N ASP A 343 -21.13 5.92 27.94
CA ASP A 343 -20.95 5.15 29.17
C ASP A 343 -19.74 4.21 29.14
N THR A 344 -19.43 3.63 27.97
CA THR A 344 -18.24 2.79 27.80
C THR A 344 -16.98 3.65 27.87
N LEU A 345 -16.98 4.85 27.28
CA LEU A 345 -15.89 5.83 27.43
C LEU A 345 -15.67 6.22 28.90
N TYR A 346 -16.72 6.47 29.68
CA TYR A 346 -16.55 6.76 31.12
C TYR A 346 -15.97 5.57 31.91
N LYS A 347 -16.33 4.32 31.58
CA LYS A 347 -15.73 3.13 32.21
C LYS A 347 -14.23 3.08 31.95
N ILE A 348 -13.82 3.32 30.71
CA ILE A 348 -12.42 3.35 30.30
C ILE A 348 -11.66 4.49 30.95
N LEU A 349 -12.28 5.67 31.01
CA LEU A 349 -11.71 6.84 31.66
C LEU A 349 -11.29 6.56 33.10
N HIS A 350 -12.02 5.71 33.84
CA HIS A 350 -11.71 5.36 35.21
C HIS A 350 -10.68 4.23 35.35
N GLN A 351 -10.60 3.32 34.38
CA GLN A 351 -9.76 2.11 34.47
C GLN A 351 -8.40 2.23 33.76
N SER A 352 -8.25 3.19 32.84
CA SER A 352 -7.04 3.33 32.01
C SER A 352 -5.99 4.27 32.61
N SER A 353 -4.78 4.20 32.05
CA SER A 353 -3.67 5.11 32.35
C SER A 353 -4.00 6.58 32.02
N PHE A 354 -3.27 7.52 32.64
CA PHE A 354 -3.51 8.96 32.52
C PHE A 354 -3.54 9.47 31.07
N SER A 355 -2.67 8.96 30.19
CA SER A 355 -2.63 9.37 28.77
C SER A 355 -3.92 8.98 28.03
N THR A 356 -4.37 7.75 28.20
CA THR A 356 -5.61 7.22 27.63
C THR A 356 -6.84 7.92 28.22
N ALA A 357 -6.83 8.16 29.53
CA ALA A 357 -7.84 8.93 30.23
C ALA A 357 -7.96 10.36 29.67
N LEU A 358 -6.84 11.04 29.41
CA LEU A 358 -6.84 12.38 28.82
C LEU A 358 -7.41 12.38 27.39
N GLN A 359 -7.04 11.41 26.54
CA GLN A 359 -7.63 11.33 25.19
C GLN A 359 -9.13 11.02 25.25
N THR A 360 -9.57 10.21 26.22
CA THR A 360 -10.98 9.94 26.47
C THR A 360 -11.73 11.20 26.91
N LEU A 361 -11.15 11.98 27.84
CA LEU A 361 -11.73 13.26 28.29
C LEU A 361 -11.88 14.25 27.14
N LYS A 362 -10.87 14.35 26.26
CA LYS A 362 -10.96 15.19 25.06
C LYS A 362 -12.11 14.78 24.15
N LEU A 363 -12.29 13.48 23.94
CA LEU A 363 -13.37 12.94 23.10
C LEU A 363 -14.74 13.22 23.70
N LEU A 364 -14.88 12.99 25.02
CA LEU A 364 -16.09 13.30 25.76
C LEU A 364 -16.42 14.79 25.71
N TYR A 365 -15.43 15.67 25.90
CA TYR A 365 -15.63 17.11 25.81
C TYR A 365 -16.15 17.53 24.43
N GLN A 366 -15.53 17.02 23.36
CA GLN A 366 -15.93 17.34 21.99
C GLN A 366 -17.34 16.82 21.66
N LEU A 367 -17.68 15.62 22.13
CA LEU A 367 -19.01 15.03 21.96
C LEU A 367 -20.08 15.83 22.73
N LEU A 368 -19.84 16.13 24.00
CA LEU A 368 -20.79 16.84 24.87
C LEU A 368 -21.04 18.28 24.40
N THR A 369 -20.03 18.93 23.84
CA THR A 369 -20.17 20.27 23.22
C THR A 369 -21.09 20.22 21.99
N THR A 370 -21.16 19.07 21.31
CA THR A 370 -21.93 18.90 20.06
C THR A 370 -23.36 18.47 20.30
N SER A 371 -23.63 17.65 21.33
CA SER A 371 -24.93 17.03 21.53
C SER A 371 -25.89 17.85 22.39
N GLU A 372 -25.57 18.12 23.67
CA GLU A 372 -26.56 18.68 24.63
C GLU A 372 -25.95 19.48 25.80
N GLY A 373 -24.65 19.78 25.77
CA GLY A 373 -23.95 20.52 26.83
C GLY A 373 -23.15 19.62 27.77
N ILE A 374 -22.23 20.24 28.52
CA ILE A 374 -21.24 19.53 29.34
C ILE A 374 -21.88 19.11 30.67
N SER A 375 -22.00 17.79 30.88
CA SER A 375 -22.59 17.23 32.11
C SER A 375 -21.68 17.36 33.34
N ASP A 376 -22.29 17.40 34.53
CA ASP A 376 -21.55 17.40 35.81
C ASP A 376 -20.65 16.16 35.97
N ARG A 377 -21.05 15.04 35.35
CA ARG A 377 -20.25 13.80 35.31
C ARG A 377 -18.90 14.01 34.64
N PHE A 378 -18.83 14.84 33.59
CA PHE A 378 -17.58 15.20 32.93
C PHE A 378 -16.67 15.98 33.89
N TYR A 379 -17.18 17.05 34.51
CA TYR A 379 -16.39 17.87 35.42
C TYR A 379 -15.92 17.10 36.66
N ALA A 380 -16.76 16.25 37.24
CA ALA A 380 -16.35 15.39 38.35
C ALA A 380 -15.22 14.42 37.95
N ALA A 381 -15.27 13.88 36.73
CA ALA A 381 -14.21 13.00 36.23
C ALA A 381 -12.91 13.77 35.93
N LEU A 382 -13.01 14.95 35.32
CA LEU A 382 -11.88 15.84 35.07
C LEU A 382 -11.19 16.26 36.38
N TYR A 383 -11.98 16.65 37.39
CA TYR A 383 -11.49 17.07 38.70
C TYR A 383 -10.66 15.98 39.39
N ARG A 384 -11.12 14.71 39.35
CA ARG A 384 -10.35 13.59 39.91
C ARG A 384 -9.03 13.37 39.18
N ARG A 385 -9.02 13.49 37.85
CA ARG A 385 -7.82 13.22 37.02
C ARG A 385 -6.74 14.29 37.10
N ILE A 386 -7.03 15.49 37.61
CA ILE A 386 -6.00 16.51 37.86
C ILE A 386 -4.96 16.04 38.89
N MET A 387 -5.33 15.13 39.79
CA MET A 387 -4.40 14.59 40.78
C MET A 387 -3.40 13.59 40.23
N ASP A 388 -3.68 13.03 39.05
CA ASP A 388 -2.84 12.02 38.42
C ASP A 388 -1.76 12.65 37.52
N LEU A 389 -1.44 13.93 37.70
CA LEU A 389 -0.46 14.65 36.88
C LEU A 389 0.94 14.05 37.04
N GLN A 390 1.34 13.25 36.04
CA GLN A 390 2.66 12.61 35.97
C GLN A 390 3.63 13.46 35.13
N HIS A 391 3.92 14.71 35.55
CA HIS A 391 4.98 15.63 35.08
C HIS A 391 5.56 15.38 33.65
N GLY A 392 4.68 15.23 32.66
CA GLY A 392 5.03 14.95 31.27
C GLY A 392 4.69 16.17 30.43
N THR A 393 5.71 16.94 30.05
CA THR A 393 5.56 18.28 29.42
C THR A 393 4.49 18.36 28.32
N ASN A 394 4.35 17.33 27.48
CA ASN A 394 3.36 17.30 26.41
C ASN A 394 1.93 16.90 26.85
N VAL A 395 1.80 15.94 27.76
CA VAL A 395 0.49 15.47 28.24
C VAL A 395 -0.13 16.54 29.13
N ASP A 396 0.70 17.20 29.93
CA ASP A 396 0.31 18.28 30.82
C ASP A 396 -0.20 19.49 30.01
N ARG A 397 0.53 19.91 28.97
CA ARG A 397 0.05 20.97 28.05
C ARG A 397 -1.32 20.65 27.44
N GLN A 398 -1.54 19.39 27.07
CA GLN A 398 -2.83 18.96 26.50
C GLN A 398 -3.96 18.97 27.55
N LEU A 399 -3.66 18.61 28.80
CA LEU A 399 -4.61 18.70 29.91
C LEU A 399 -4.93 20.16 30.22
N PHE A 400 -3.92 21.04 30.32
CA PHE A 400 -4.14 22.46 30.58
C PHE A 400 -4.98 23.12 29.48
N LEU A 401 -4.73 22.78 28.21
CA LEU A 401 -5.57 23.28 27.12
C LEU A 401 -7.03 22.81 27.26
N LEU A 402 -7.25 21.55 27.67
CA LEU A 402 -8.60 21.04 27.91
C LEU A 402 -9.26 21.72 29.11
N LEU A 403 -8.52 21.91 30.20
CA LEU A 403 -8.99 22.61 31.40
C LEU A 403 -9.40 24.04 31.07
N TYR A 404 -8.53 24.78 30.38
CA TYR A 404 -8.83 26.15 29.95
C TYR A 404 -10.13 26.22 29.14
N ARG A 405 -10.30 25.34 28.15
CA ARG A 405 -11.51 25.29 27.33
C ARG A 405 -12.75 24.92 28.14
N ALA A 406 -12.66 23.89 28.98
CA ALA A 406 -13.79 23.40 29.77
C ALA A 406 -14.24 24.38 30.86
N LEU A 407 -13.30 25.10 31.47
CA LEU A 407 -13.58 26.12 32.50
C LEU A 407 -14.07 27.42 31.89
N SER A 408 -13.57 27.81 30.70
CA SER A 408 -14.06 29.02 30.02
C SER A 408 -15.50 28.86 29.51
N SER A 409 -15.92 27.63 29.20
CA SER A 409 -17.31 27.33 28.84
C SER A 409 -18.24 27.10 30.04
N ASP A 410 -17.71 27.14 31.26
CA ASP A 410 -18.45 26.82 32.47
C ASP A 410 -19.19 28.05 33.02
N THR A 411 -20.50 27.92 33.24
CA THR A 411 -21.33 28.98 33.82
C THR A 411 -21.36 28.96 35.35
N ILE A 412 -20.84 27.92 36.01
CA ILE A 412 -20.91 27.74 37.46
C ILE A 412 -19.61 28.17 38.14
N GLU A 413 -19.61 29.35 38.75
CA GLU A 413 -18.43 29.93 39.42
C GLU A 413 -17.88 29.07 40.55
N CYS A 414 -18.74 28.47 41.39
CA CYS A 414 -18.32 27.59 42.50
C CYS A 414 -17.44 26.43 42.02
N ARG A 415 -17.73 25.89 40.83
CA ARG A 415 -16.98 24.80 40.23
C ARG A 415 -15.62 25.27 39.75
N VAL A 416 -15.56 26.41 39.07
CA VAL A 416 -14.30 27.04 38.63
C VAL A 416 -13.39 27.31 39.83
N ILE A 417 -13.92 27.86 40.93
CA ILE A 417 -13.15 28.10 42.17
C ILE A 417 -12.58 26.78 42.73
N ALA A 418 -13.36 25.69 42.73
CA ALA A 418 -12.89 24.39 43.18
C ALA A 418 -11.73 23.86 42.31
N PHE A 419 -11.83 24.01 40.99
CA PHE A 419 -10.75 23.64 40.07
C PHE A 419 -9.47 24.47 40.29
N VAL A 420 -9.60 25.79 40.48
CA VAL A 420 -8.46 26.67 40.79
C VAL A 420 -7.80 26.26 42.11
N LYS A 421 -8.57 25.99 43.16
CA LYS A 421 -8.05 25.49 44.44
C LYS A 421 -7.30 24.18 44.27
N ARG A 422 -7.80 23.26 43.44
CA ARG A 422 -7.13 21.98 43.15
C ARG A 422 -5.82 22.18 42.40
N LEU A 423 -5.79 23.06 41.40
CA LEU A 423 -4.58 23.37 40.66
C LEU A 423 -3.50 23.97 41.56
N LEU A 424 -3.87 24.90 42.45
CA LEU A 424 -2.97 25.43 43.46
C LEU A 424 -2.44 24.34 44.38
N GLN A 425 -3.30 23.41 44.82
CA GLN A 425 -2.88 22.26 45.61
C GLN A 425 -1.84 21.40 44.89
N VAL A 426 -2.04 21.12 43.59
CA VAL A 426 -1.07 20.36 42.78
C VAL A 426 0.26 21.11 42.67
N CYS A 427 0.25 22.42 42.44
CA CYS A 427 1.45 23.25 42.37
C CYS A 427 2.25 23.20 43.68
N ILE A 428 1.56 23.28 44.82
CA ILE A 428 2.19 23.22 46.15
C ILE A 428 2.77 21.83 46.40
N SER A 429 2.07 20.77 46.02
CA SER A 429 2.58 19.40 46.15
C SER A 429 3.71 19.05 45.17
N GLY A 430 3.80 19.73 44.02
CA GLY A 430 4.91 19.58 43.08
C GLY A 430 6.19 20.27 43.56
N PHE A 431 6.05 21.29 44.40
CA PHE A 431 7.17 22.04 45.01
C PHE A 431 8.03 21.17 45.94
N SER A 432 7.44 20.20 46.64
CA SER A 432 8.20 19.28 47.51
C SER A 432 8.98 18.20 46.74
N CYS A 433 8.76 18.05 45.44
CA CYS A 433 9.40 17.04 44.59
C CYS A 433 10.45 17.60 43.60
N GLY A 434 10.82 18.89 43.72
CA GLY A 434 11.96 19.47 42.99
C GLY A 434 11.75 19.74 41.49
N ASN A 435 10.52 19.95 41.02
CA ASN A 435 10.23 20.23 39.61
C ASN A 435 9.99 21.73 39.34
N GLU A 436 11.07 22.49 39.16
CA GLU A 436 11.05 23.91 38.74
C GLU A 436 10.34 24.17 37.39
N LYS A 437 10.10 23.13 36.58
CA LYS A 437 9.49 23.24 35.24
C LYS A 437 7.98 23.50 35.24
N PHE A 438 7.29 23.37 36.38
CA PHE A 438 5.84 23.54 36.46
C PHE A 438 5.39 25.00 36.22
N PHE A 439 6.24 25.96 36.58
CA PHE A 439 5.94 27.40 36.46
C PHE A 439 6.17 28.00 35.07
N GLN A 440 6.81 27.28 34.13
CA GLN A 440 7.01 27.78 32.77
C GLN A 440 5.81 27.55 31.83
N ILE A 441 4.76 26.85 32.28
CA ILE A 441 3.61 26.43 31.46
C ILE A 441 2.31 27.16 31.84
N LEU A 442 2.21 27.67 33.08
CA LEU A 442 1.20 28.66 33.48
C LEU A 442 1.56 30.02 32.89
#